data_AF-A0AAJ0EU64-F1
#
_entry.id   AF-A0AAJ0EU64-F1
#
_cell.length_a   1.000
_cell.length_b   1.000
_cell.length_c   1.000
_cell.angle_alpha   90.00
_cell.angle_beta   90.00
_cell.angle_gamma   90.00
#
_symmetry.space_group_name_H-M   'P 1'
#
loop_
_entity.id
_entity.type
_entity.pdbx_description
1 polymer ?
#
loop_
_entity_poly.entity_id
_entity_poly.type
_entity_poly.pdbx_seq_one_letter_code
_entity_poly.pdbx_strand_id
1 'polypeptide(L)'
;MGAGRPKGSKNKNATKNKPPAKRNKNAKRTTAHDLLASIQDDEIPTNAQVKADYGFSRCYITLDQSKLYNVYRTILEDFDVKPEELHEWLHHEDGLKNVAEEIKGKFETLLGPEDYQGDYKWFLENQYIWDPEDFASEAKAARAAKELKEYYDANKRPGDDFDWYS
;
A
#
# COMPACT_ATOMS: atom_id res chain seq x y z
N MET A 1 11.87 46.09 49.70
CA MET A 1 12.90 45.62 48.75
C MET A 1 13.22 44.17 49.09
N GLY A 2 13.24 43.27 48.09
CA GLY A 2 13.89 41.97 48.18
C GLY A 2 13.05 40.80 48.73
N ALA A 3 12.44 40.02 47.83
CA ALA A 3 12.33 38.57 47.95
C ALA A 3 12.05 38.00 46.56
N GLY A 4 13.11 37.79 45.79
CA GLY A 4 13.05 37.14 44.48
C GLY A 4 12.72 35.66 44.62
N ARG A 5 11.76 35.19 43.83
CA ARG A 5 11.43 33.77 43.69
C ARG A 5 11.34 33.43 42.21
N PRO A 6 12.39 32.88 41.58
CA PRO A 6 12.27 32.32 40.25
C PRO A 6 11.85 30.85 40.37
N LYS A 7 10.60 30.54 39.98
CA LYS A 7 10.22 29.17 39.64
C LYS A 7 10.44 28.97 38.14
N GLY A 8 11.45 28.18 37.81
CA GLY A 8 11.60 27.64 36.46
C GLY A 8 10.55 26.59 36.16
N SER A 9 10.25 26.39 34.87
CA SER A 9 10.58 25.15 34.18
C SER A 9 10.15 25.19 32.71
N LYS A 10 11.17 25.40 31.87
CA LYS A 10 11.47 24.73 30.60
C LYS A 10 10.29 24.17 29.79
N ASN A 11 9.92 24.94 28.78
CA ASN A 11 9.31 24.49 27.54
C ASN A 11 10.23 23.44 26.87
N LYS A 12 9.73 22.23 26.60
CA LYS A 12 10.43 21.18 25.84
C LYS A 12 9.47 20.53 24.84
N ASN A 13 9.21 21.22 23.74
CA ASN A 13 8.81 20.54 22.51
C ASN A 13 10.07 19.90 21.91
N ALA A 14 10.18 18.59 22.03
CA ALA A 14 11.22 17.79 21.39
C ALA A 14 10.55 16.61 20.66
N THR A 15 9.76 16.90 19.63
CA THR A 15 9.46 15.90 18.62
C THR A 15 10.71 15.78 17.76
N LYS A 16 11.40 14.66 17.93
CA LYS A 16 12.65 14.32 17.26
C LYS A 16 12.43 14.35 15.75
N ASN A 17 12.95 15.37 15.07
CA ASN A 17 13.24 15.31 13.64
C ASN A 17 14.28 14.20 13.43
N LYS A 18 13.81 12.97 13.20
CA LYS A 18 14.66 11.89 12.69
C LYS A 18 15.01 12.29 11.26
N PRO A 19 16.28 12.56 10.93
CA PRO A 19 16.64 12.87 9.55
C PRO A 19 16.30 11.64 8.69
N PRO A 20 15.76 11.84 7.47
CA PRO A 20 15.50 10.72 6.57
C PRO A 20 16.80 9.95 6.39
N ALA A 21 16.70 8.62 6.43
CA ALA A 21 17.84 7.72 6.29
C ALA A 21 18.66 8.15 5.07
N LYS A 22 19.98 8.34 5.25
CA LYS A 22 20.87 8.78 4.18
C LYS A 22 20.80 7.77 3.03
N ARG A 23 20.13 8.18 1.94
CA ARG A 23 19.96 7.42 0.70
C ARG A 23 21.31 6.99 0.14
N ASN A 24 21.57 5.68 0.18
CA ASN A 24 22.76 5.08 -0.42
C ASN A 24 22.64 5.19 -1.96
N LYS A 25 23.56 5.92 -2.59
CA LYS A 25 23.48 6.29 -4.03
C LYS A 25 23.89 5.18 -4.99
N ASN A 26 24.20 3.98 -4.50
CA ASN A 26 24.75 2.87 -5.29
C ASN A 26 23.88 1.60 -5.32
N ALA A 27 22.69 1.59 -4.69
CA ALA A 27 21.72 0.53 -4.94
C ALA A 27 21.09 0.80 -6.31
N LYS A 28 21.07 -0.20 -7.21
CA LYS A 28 20.30 -0.11 -8.46
C LYS A 28 18.86 0.22 -8.06
N ARG A 29 18.40 1.43 -8.36
CA ARG A 29 17.06 1.88 -7.98
C ARG A 29 16.05 1.11 -8.84
N THR A 30 15.34 0.18 -8.21
CA THR A 30 14.32 -0.65 -8.87
C THR A 30 12.94 -0.05 -8.70
N THR A 31 11.94 -0.56 -9.42
CA THR A 31 10.54 -0.13 -9.24
C THR A 31 10.02 -0.44 -7.84
N ALA A 32 10.56 -1.46 -7.16
CA ALA A 32 10.30 -1.71 -5.74
C ALA A 32 10.76 -0.57 -4.82
N HIS A 33 11.91 0.05 -5.14
CA HIS A 33 12.41 1.19 -4.37
C HIS A 33 11.53 2.43 -4.56
N ASP A 34 10.98 2.61 -5.76
CA ASP A 34 10.02 3.67 -6.04
C ASP A 34 8.69 3.42 -5.32
N LEU A 35 8.22 2.17 -5.27
CA LEU A 35 7.05 1.78 -4.48
C LEU A 35 7.26 2.07 -2.99
N LEU A 36 8.40 1.68 -2.42
CA LEU A 36 8.73 1.98 -1.02
C LEU A 36 8.77 3.50 -0.78
N ALA A 37 9.33 4.28 -1.70
CA ALA A 37 9.36 5.74 -1.57
C ALA A 37 7.94 6.33 -1.53
N SER A 38 7.04 5.87 -2.39
CA SER A 38 5.63 6.29 -2.36
C SER A 38 4.94 5.93 -1.04
N ILE A 39 5.21 4.73 -0.50
CA ILE A 39 4.71 4.32 0.82
C ILE A 39 5.24 5.22 1.95
N GLN A 40 6.51 5.59 1.90
CA GLN A 40 7.11 6.48 2.90
C GLN A 40 6.54 7.90 2.85
N ASP A 41 6.11 8.35 1.67
CA ASP A 41 5.45 9.64 1.47
C ASP A 41 3.93 9.57 1.75
N ASP A 42 3.40 8.39 2.12
CA ASP A 42 1.98 8.10 2.32
C ASP A 42 1.09 8.36 1.09
N GLU A 43 1.62 8.09 -0.10
CA GLU A 43 0.98 8.34 -1.38
C GLU A 43 0.83 7.06 -2.22
N ILE A 44 -0.28 6.96 -2.97
CA ILE A 44 -0.47 5.91 -3.97
C ILE A 44 0.54 6.15 -5.11
N PRO A 45 1.28 5.13 -5.58
CA PRO A 45 2.25 5.28 -6.65
C PRO A 45 1.62 5.87 -7.93
N THR A 46 2.18 7.00 -8.38
CA THR A 46 1.77 7.66 -9.64
C THR A 46 2.62 7.21 -10.84
N ASN A 47 3.77 6.60 -10.59
CA ASN A 47 4.66 6.11 -11.64
C ASN A 47 4.01 4.93 -12.40
N ALA A 48 3.79 5.11 -13.71
CA ALA A 48 3.14 4.12 -14.56
C ALA A 48 3.85 2.75 -14.58
N GLN A 49 5.19 2.71 -14.46
CA GLN A 49 5.93 1.45 -14.40
C GLN A 49 5.66 0.71 -13.09
N VAL A 50 5.70 1.41 -11.96
CA VAL A 50 5.35 0.84 -10.64
C VAL A 50 3.90 0.34 -10.64
N LYS A 51 2.99 1.09 -11.26
CA LYS A 51 1.58 0.67 -11.37
C LYS A 51 1.39 -0.59 -12.21
N ALA A 52 2.18 -0.77 -13.28
CA ALA A 52 2.15 -1.96 -14.11
C ALA A 52 2.77 -3.15 -13.37
N ASP A 53 3.99 -2.99 -12.87
CA ASP A 53 4.79 -4.02 -12.22
C ASP A 53 4.12 -4.62 -10.99
N TYR A 54 3.44 -3.81 -10.18
CA TYR A 54 2.84 -4.24 -8.91
C TYR A 54 1.32 -4.39 -8.94
N GLY A 55 0.71 -4.28 -10.12
CA GLY A 55 -0.71 -4.59 -10.31
C GLY A 55 -1.70 -3.45 -10.01
N PHE A 56 -1.25 -2.24 -9.64
CA PHE A 56 -2.16 -1.09 -9.44
C PHE A 56 -2.95 -0.72 -10.70
N SER A 57 -2.38 -0.99 -11.89
CA SER A 57 -3.06 -0.80 -13.17
C SER A 57 -4.24 -1.76 -13.42
N ARG A 58 -4.34 -2.82 -12.62
CA ARG A 58 -5.41 -3.84 -12.72
C ARG A 58 -6.58 -3.56 -11.79
N CYS A 59 -6.43 -2.63 -10.84
CA CYS A 59 -7.49 -2.23 -9.93
C CYS A 59 -8.60 -1.48 -10.68
N TYR A 60 -9.87 -1.86 -10.46
CA TYR A 60 -11.02 -1.23 -11.11
C TYR A 60 -11.40 0.13 -10.52
N ILE A 61 -11.12 0.35 -9.24
CA ILE A 61 -11.46 1.56 -8.50
C ILE A 61 -10.30 2.01 -7.62
N THR A 62 -10.26 3.30 -7.28
CA THR A 62 -9.16 3.83 -6.46
C THR A 62 -9.17 3.26 -5.04
N LEU A 63 -10.33 2.83 -4.52
CA LEU A 63 -10.40 2.11 -3.24
C LEU A 63 -9.58 0.80 -3.26
N ASP A 64 -9.62 0.06 -4.38
CA ASP A 64 -8.81 -1.15 -4.55
C ASP A 64 -7.31 -0.81 -4.63
N GLN A 65 -6.96 0.32 -5.25
CA GLN A 65 -5.57 0.81 -5.25
C GLN A 65 -5.10 1.16 -3.83
N SER A 66 -5.95 1.76 -2.99
CA SER A 66 -5.64 2.00 -1.58
C SER A 66 -5.47 0.71 -0.78
N LYS A 67 -6.28 -0.31 -1.06
CA LYS A 67 -6.14 -1.63 -0.42
C LYS A 67 -4.87 -2.34 -0.85
N LEU A 68 -4.55 -2.31 -2.14
CA LEU A 68 -3.30 -2.84 -2.68
C LEU A 68 -2.08 -2.12 -2.07
N TYR A 69 -2.15 -0.79 -1.95
CA TYR A 69 -1.15 0.02 -1.28
C TYR A 69 -0.92 -0.45 0.15
N ASN A 70 -1.98 -0.68 0.93
CA ASN A 70 -1.84 -1.17 2.30
C ASN A 70 -1.18 -2.55 2.38
N VAL A 71 -1.49 -3.48 1.45
CA VAL A 71 -0.83 -4.80 1.41
C VAL A 71 0.68 -4.63 1.20
N TYR A 72 1.09 -3.82 0.23
CA TYR A 72 2.51 -3.55 -0.01
C TYR A 72 3.18 -2.80 1.13
N ARG A 73 2.47 -1.88 1.78
CA ARG A 73 2.93 -1.17 2.96
C ARG A 73 3.19 -2.15 4.11
N THR A 74 2.26 -3.06 4.39
CA THR A 74 2.43 -4.04 5.46
C THR A 74 3.64 -4.93 5.23
N ILE A 75 3.84 -5.45 4.02
CA ILE A 75 5.01 -6.31 3.78
C ILE A 75 6.34 -5.52 3.88
N LEU A 76 6.39 -4.28 3.37
CA LEU A 76 7.61 -3.48 3.30
C LEU A 76 7.96 -2.80 4.63
N GLU A 77 6.96 -2.33 5.39
CA GLU A 77 7.16 -1.60 6.65
C GLU A 77 6.98 -2.50 7.88
N ASP A 78 5.89 -3.28 7.95
CA ASP A 78 5.57 -4.06 9.15
C ASP A 78 6.34 -5.39 9.19
N PHE A 79 6.54 -6.03 8.02
CA PHE A 79 7.22 -7.32 7.90
C PHE A 79 8.71 -7.21 7.52
N ASP A 80 9.22 -5.99 7.38
CA ASP A 80 10.63 -5.67 7.05
C ASP A 80 11.13 -6.35 5.76
N VAL A 81 10.24 -6.60 4.78
CA VAL A 81 10.65 -7.09 3.45
C VAL A 81 11.43 -5.99 2.74
N LYS A 82 12.63 -6.32 2.25
CA LYS A 82 13.46 -5.36 1.54
C LYS A 82 12.91 -5.12 0.12
N PRO A 83 13.03 -3.89 -0.43
CA PRO A 83 12.68 -3.63 -1.83
C PRO A 83 13.46 -4.51 -2.83
N GLU A 84 14.68 -4.90 -2.47
CA GLU A 84 15.50 -5.81 -3.27
C GLU A 84 14.85 -7.20 -3.35
N GLU A 85 14.37 -7.73 -2.22
CA GLU A 85 13.66 -9.02 -2.13
C GLU A 85 12.35 -8.97 -2.92
N LEU A 86 11.55 -7.90 -2.77
CA LEU A 86 10.33 -7.70 -3.54
C LEU A 86 10.59 -7.59 -5.07
N HIS A 87 11.71 -6.98 -5.46
CA HIS A 87 12.10 -6.91 -6.87
C HIS A 87 12.50 -8.29 -7.40
N GLU A 88 13.24 -9.08 -6.62
CA GLU A 88 13.59 -10.46 -6.98
C GLU A 88 12.35 -11.32 -7.14
N TRP A 89 11.34 -11.18 -6.28
CA TRP A 89 10.07 -11.90 -6.42
C TRP A 89 9.36 -11.60 -7.74
N LEU A 90 9.36 -10.33 -8.15
CA LEU A 90 8.76 -9.90 -9.42
C LEU A 90 9.55 -10.42 -10.64
N HIS A 91 10.85 -10.63 -10.51
CA HIS A 91 11.72 -11.15 -11.57
C HIS A 91 11.78 -12.67 -11.64
N HIS A 92 11.03 -13.37 -10.78
CA HIS A 92 10.82 -14.81 -10.90
C HIS A 92 10.10 -15.15 -12.21
N GLU A 93 10.17 -16.42 -12.63
CA GLU A 93 9.54 -16.89 -13.88
C GLU A 93 8.01 -16.67 -13.89
N ASP A 94 7.36 -16.77 -12.74
CA ASP A 94 5.91 -16.53 -12.58
C ASP A 94 5.54 -15.06 -12.30
N GLY A 95 6.55 -14.18 -12.22
CA GLY A 95 6.39 -12.74 -12.06
C GLY A 95 5.48 -12.33 -10.90
N LEU A 96 4.38 -11.63 -11.23
CA LEU A 96 3.39 -11.18 -10.25
C LEU A 96 2.73 -12.32 -9.46
N LYS A 97 2.61 -13.52 -10.03
CA LYS A 97 2.05 -14.67 -9.31
C LYS A 97 2.95 -15.09 -8.16
N ASN A 98 4.27 -15.14 -8.41
CA ASN A 98 5.26 -15.41 -7.37
C ASN A 98 5.23 -14.34 -6.27
N VAL A 99 5.04 -13.07 -6.63
CA VAL A 99 4.86 -11.98 -5.65
C VAL A 99 3.66 -12.27 -4.74
N ALA A 100 2.52 -12.75 -5.27
CA ALA A 100 1.38 -13.11 -4.43
C ALA A 100 1.67 -14.28 -3.49
N GLU A 101 2.34 -15.33 -3.97
CA GLU A 101 2.69 -16.48 -3.12
C GLU A 101 3.62 -16.09 -1.97
N GLU A 102 4.64 -15.27 -2.24
CA GLU A 102 5.56 -14.77 -1.23
C GLU A 102 4.87 -13.85 -0.22
N ILE A 103 4.01 -12.93 -0.70
CA ILE A 103 3.18 -12.08 0.18
C ILE A 103 2.34 -12.97 1.10
N LYS A 104 1.62 -13.93 0.53
CA LYS A 104 0.79 -14.88 1.30
C LYS A 104 1.62 -15.62 2.34
N GLY A 105 2.80 -16.13 1.95
CA GLY A 105 3.73 -16.80 2.86
C GLY A 105 4.16 -15.92 4.03
N LYS A 106 4.49 -14.65 3.80
CA LYS A 106 4.85 -13.70 4.88
C LYS A 106 3.66 -13.45 5.80
N PHE A 107 2.47 -13.22 5.26
CA PHE A 107 1.26 -13.02 6.05
C PHE A 107 0.94 -14.25 6.90
N GLU A 108 0.95 -15.46 6.33
CA GLU A 108 0.65 -16.69 7.09
C GLU A 108 1.72 -17.01 8.15
N THR A 109 2.97 -16.62 7.91
CA THR A 109 4.07 -16.82 8.86
C THR A 109 4.02 -15.83 10.02
N LEU A 110 3.66 -14.58 9.75
CA LEU A 110 3.75 -13.49 10.73
C LEU A 110 2.42 -13.16 11.41
N LEU A 111 1.28 -13.46 10.75
CA LEU A 111 -0.05 -13.30 11.33
C LEU A 111 -0.58 -14.63 11.87
N GLY A 112 -1.27 -14.56 13.01
CA GLY A 112 -2.10 -15.66 13.46
C GLY A 112 -3.38 -15.78 12.63
N PRO A 113 -4.05 -16.96 12.63
CA PRO A 113 -5.29 -17.17 11.89
C PRO A 113 -6.44 -16.26 12.35
N GLU A 114 -6.38 -15.71 13.56
CA GLU A 114 -7.35 -14.73 14.07
C GLU A 114 -7.16 -13.32 13.47
N ASP A 115 -5.95 -13.03 12.98
CA ASP A 115 -5.57 -11.74 12.39
C ASP A 115 -5.83 -11.69 10.87
N TYR A 116 -6.44 -12.74 10.29
CA TYR A 116 -6.79 -12.79 8.86
C TYR A 116 -8.02 -11.92 8.55
N GLN A 117 -7.89 -10.63 8.82
CA GLN A 117 -8.91 -9.62 8.60
C GLN A 117 -8.36 -8.45 7.79
N GLY A 118 -9.25 -7.53 7.40
CA GLY A 118 -8.87 -6.30 6.71
C GLY A 118 -8.16 -6.56 5.39
N ASP A 119 -6.93 -6.07 5.27
CA ASP A 119 -6.20 -6.01 4.01
C ASP A 119 -5.70 -7.39 3.55
N TYR A 120 -5.40 -8.32 4.47
CA TYR A 120 -5.05 -9.70 4.11
C TYR A 120 -6.25 -10.48 3.57
N LYS A 121 -7.43 -10.31 4.19
CA LYS A 121 -8.67 -10.88 3.65
C LYS A 121 -8.97 -10.33 2.26
N TRP A 122 -8.85 -9.00 2.09
CA TRP A 122 -9.03 -8.38 0.78
C TRP A 122 -8.02 -8.91 -0.25
N PHE A 123 -6.75 -9.08 0.13
CA PHE A 123 -5.73 -9.69 -0.73
C PHE A 123 -6.20 -11.05 -1.24
N LEU A 124 -6.62 -11.96 -0.35
CA LEU A 124 -7.10 -13.29 -0.71
C LEU A 124 -8.34 -13.27 -1.64
N GLU A 125 -9.18 -12.24 -1.54
CA GLU A 125 -10.38 -12.10 -2.38
C GLU A 125 -10.12 -11.46 -3.74
N ASN A 126 -8.95 -10.84 -3.96
CA ASN A 126 -8.61 -10.05 -5.15
C ASN A 126 -7.35 -10.58 -5.85
N GLN A 127 -7.19 -11.90 -5.91
CA GLN A 127 -6.01 -12.54 -6.50
C GLN A 127 -5.85 -12.24 -8.00
N TYR A 128 -6.92 -11.84 -8.72
CA TYR A 128 -6.85 -11.44 -10.12
C TYR A 128 -5.81 -10.34 -10.43
N ILE A 129 -5.48 -9.51 -9.43
CA ILE A 129 -4.46 -8.47 -9.56
C ILE A 129 -3.10 -9.11 -9.87
N TRP A 130 -2.76 -10.20 -9.17
CA TRP A 130 -1.49 -10.90 -9.31
C TRP A 130 -1.56 -12.08 -10.30
N ASP A 131 -2.74 -12.70 -10.44
CA ASP A 131 -2.99 -13.78 -11.38
C ASP A 131 -4.04 -13.38 -12.44
N PRO A 132 -3.63 -13.04 -13.68
CA PRO A 132 -4.56 -12.78 -14.79
C PRO A 132 -5.56 -13.90 -15.08
N GLU A 133 -5.27 -15.13 -14.68
CA GLU A 133 -6.08 -16.31 -14.98
C GLU A 133 -7.16 -16.55 -13.90
N ASP A 134 -7.15 -15.80 -12.79
CA ASP A 134 -8.22 -15.84 -11.80
C ASP A 134 -9.43 -15.00 -12.22
N PHE A 135 -10.11 -15.48 -13.26
CA PHE A 135 -11.33 -14.88 -13.79
C PHE A 135 -12.46 -14.81 -12.75
N ALA A 136 -12.43 -15.66 -11.72
CA ALA A 136 -13.48 -15.71 -10.71
C ALA A 136 -13.40 -14.51 -9.76
N SER A 137 -12.20 -14.22 -9.23
CA SER A 137 -12.01 -13.01 -8.42
C SER A 137 -12.09 -11.74 -9.27
N GLU A 138 -11.65 -11.77 -10.53
CA GLU A 138 -11.81 -10.65 -11.46
C GLU A 138 -13.29 -10.30 -11.69
N ALA A 139 -14.12 -11.29 -12.00
CA ALA A 139 -15.55 -11.07 -12.24
C ALA A 139 -16.26 -10.56 -10.98
N LYS A 140 -15.85 -11.03 -9.79
CA LYS A 140 -16.36 -10.54 -8.51
C LYS A 140 -15.97 -9.06 -8.29
N ALA A 141 -14.70 -8.72 -8.50
CA ALA A 141 -14.20 -7.35 -8.35
C ALA A 141 -14.87 -6.39 -9.34
N ALA A 142 -14.98 -6.78 -10.61
CA ALA A 142 -15.66 -5.98 -11.63
C ALA A 142 -17.14 -5.72 -11.29
N ARG A 143 -17.85 -6.72 -10.76
CA ARG A 143 -19.24 -6.56 -10.29
C ARG A 143 -19.33 -5.61 -9.09
N ALA A 144 -18.46 -5.79 -8.10
CA ALA A 144 -18.42 -4.93 -6.92
C ALA A 144 -18.11 -3.46 -7.30
N ALA A 145 -17.14 -3.24 -8.19
CA ALA A 145 -16.81 -1.92 -8.71
C ALA A 145 -17.98 -1.27 -9.45
N LYS A 146 -18.71 -2.05 -10.26
CA LYS A 146 -19.91 -1.58 -10.96
C LYS A 146 -21.03 -1.20 -10.00
N GLU A 147 -21.33 -2.05 -9.01
CA GLU A 147 -22.37 -1.80 -8.01
C GLU A 147 -22.05 -0.55 -7.17
N LEU A 148 -20.78 -0.41 -6.75
CA LEU A 148 -20.33 0.75 -6.02
C LEU A 148 -20.49 2.03 -6.84
N LYS A 149 -20.20 1.95 -8.15
CA LYS A 149 -20.43 3.05 -9.08
C LYS A 149 -21.88 3.45 -9.18
N GLU A 150 -22.76 2.50 -9.39
CA GLU A 150 -24.20 2.75 -9.47
C GLU A 150 -24.73 3.36 -8.17
N TYR A 151 -24.25 2.90 -7.01
CA TYR A 151 -24.60 3.47 -5.71
C TYR A 151 -24.18 4.95 -5.57
N TYR A 152 -22.93 5.27 -5.90
CA TYR A 152 -22.44 6.64 -5.80
C TYR A 152 -23.10 7.56 -6.83
N ASP A 153 -23.30 7.10 -8.06
CA ASP A 153 -23.99 7.87 -9.10
C ASP A 153 -25.45 8.15 -8.71
N ALA A 154 -26.15 7.18 -8.12
CA ALA A 154 -27.52 7.36 -7.64
C ALA A 154 -27.62 8.31 -6.43
N ASN A 155 -26.56 8.37 -5.60
CA ASN A 155 -26.52 9.20 -4.40
C ASN A 155 -25.76 10.52 -4.62
N LYS A 156 -25.31 10.80 -5.85
CA LYS A 156 -24.54 11.99 -6.20
C LYS A 156 -25.39 13.23 -5.98
N ARG A 157 -24.98 14.08 -5.03
CA ARG A 157 -25.62 15.36 -4.78
C ARG A 157 -25.13 16.38 -5.81
N PRO A 158 -25.96 17.39 -6.17
CA PRO A 158 -25.50 18.48 -7.01
C PRO A 158 -24.30 19.19 -6.35
N GLY A 159 -23.13 19.14 -6.99
CA GLY A 159 -21.88 19.77 -6.53
C GLY A 159 -20.83 18.85 -5.88
N ASP A 160 -21.07 17.54 -5.80
CA ASP A 160 -20.04 16.56 -5.42
C ASP A 160 -19.24 16.14 -6.66
N ASP A 161 -18.11 16.81 -6.92
CA ASP A 161 -17.19 16.53 -8.04
C ASP A 161 -16.06 15.55 -7.68
N PHE A 162 -16.24 14.71 -6.63
CA PHE A 162 -15.21 13.75 -6.23
C PHE A 162 -15.21 12.53 -7.16
N ASP A 163 -14.28 12.53 -8.12
CA ASP A 163 -14.11 11.43 -9.07
C ASP A 163 -13.26 10.31 -8.45
N TRP A 164 -13.95 9.32 -7.89
CA TRP A 164 -13.32 8.15 -7.26
C TRP A 164 -12.74 7.14 -8.28
N TYR A 165 -12.77 7.47 -9.58
CA TYR A 165 -12.41 6.59 -10.70
C TYR A 165 -11.15 7.02 -11.47
N SER A 166 -10.45 8.06 -11.02
CA SER A 166 -9.20 8.55 -11.66
C SER A 166 -7.96 7.73 -11.29
#